data_AF-A0A2V7D3F2-F1
#
_entry.id   AF-A0A2V7D3F2-F1
#
_cell.length_a   1.000
_cell.length_b   1.000
_cell.length_c   1.000
_cell.angle_alpha   90.00
_cell.angle_beta   90.00
_cell.angle_gamma   90.00
#
_symmetry.space_group_name_H-M   'P 1'
#
loop_
_entity.id
_entity.type
_entity.pdbx_description
1 polymer ?
#
loop_
_entity_poly.entity_id
_entity_poly.type
_entity_poly.pdbx_seq_one_letter_code
_entity_poly.pdbx_strand_id
1 'polypeptide(L)'
;MNHFEVFGLERRLDAAYRTLRDPIARIDYLVRLEEGRETKEGATDKPKAPPALLAEMFEIQEALAEAKSGGLDEPTRRTLAEQRERLLARQGEEEARLTGPLSAAWDTATPAGRPAILAAFKQALATRAYLRTVIEDLGQALGDGDEIVAHHRH
;
A
#
# COMPACT_ATOMS: atom_id res chain seq x y z
N MET A 1 33.88 -30.85 10.73
CA MET A 1 32.56 -30.34 11.13
C MET A 1 32.12 -29.38 10.04
N ASN A 2 31.31 -29.86 9.10
CA ASN A 2 31.17 -29.27 7.76
C ASN A 2 30.13 -28.13 7.74
N HIS A 3 30.58 -26.97 7.26
CA HIS A 3 29.84 -25.72 7.09
C HIS A 3 28.65 -25.80 6.09
N PHE A 4 28.42 -26.97 5.48
CA PHE A 4 27.41 -27.20 4.45
C PHE A 4 26.00 -27.52 4.98
N GLU A 5 25.85 -27.91 6.25
CA GLU A 5 24.52 -28.17 6.84
C GLU A 5 23.82 -26.90 7.37
N VAL A 6 24.56 -25.81 7.61
CA VAL A 6 24.00 -24.56 8.16
C VAL A 6 23.20 -23.79 7.10
N PHE A 7 23.70 -23.72 5.86
CA PHE A 7 23.00 -23.02 4.76
C PHE A 7 21.70 -23.69 4.30
N GLY A 8 21.51 -24.99 4.59
CA GLY A 8 20.29 -25.72 4.25
C GLY A 8 19.12 -25.41 5.19
N LEU A 9 19.40 -25.02 6.43
CA LEU A 9 18.41 -24.67 7.46
C LEU A 9 18.02 -23.18 7.39
N GLU A 10 18.97 -22.29 7.12
CA GLU A 10 18.70 -20.85 6.95
C GLU A 10 17.79 -20.57 5.75
N ARG A 11 18.00 -21.26 4.62
CA ARG A 11 17.14 -21.11 3.43
C ARG A 11 15.73 -21.67 3.62
N ARG A 12 15.52 -22.62 4.55
CA ARG A 12 14.19 -23.15 4.89
C ARG A 12 13.46 -22.25 5.89
N LEU A 13 14.20 -21.56 6.77
CA LEU A 13 13.70 -20.43 7.56
C LEU A 13 13.26 -19.30 6.63
N ASP A 14 14.10 -18.84 5.70
CA ASP A 14 13.78 -17.76 4.75
C ASP A 14 12.55 -18.03 3.86
N ALA A 15 12.30 -19.31 3.53
CA ALA A 15 11.16 -19.73 2.71
C ALA A 15 9.86 -19.89 3.53
N ALA A 16 9.93 -20.36 4.77
CA ALA A 16 8.79 -20.35 5.70
C ALA A 16 8.43 -18.90 6.14
N TYR A 17 9.42 -18.02 6.21
CA TYR A 17 9.34 -16.60 6.56
C TYR A 17 8.72 -15.73 5.44
N ARG A 18 8.95 -16.08 4.16
CA ARG A 18 8.24 -15.51 2.99
C ARG A 18 6.80 -16.05 2.80
N THR A 19 6.48 -17.20 3.40
CA THR A 19 5.24 -17.98 3.16
C THR A 19 4.27 -17.99 4.37
N LEU A 20 4.56 -17.21 5.43
CA LEU A 20 3.53 -16.55 6.26
C LEU A 20 2.93 -15.30 5.57
N ARG A 21 3.23 -15.16 4.27
CA ARG A 21 2.35 -14.91 3.11
C ARG A 21 1.51 -13.65 3.22
N ASP A 22 1.99 -12.62 2.50
CA ASP A 22 1.41 -11.29 2.30
C ASP A 22 0.26 -10.98 3.27
N PRO A 23 0.59 -10.43 4.46
CA PRO A 23 -0.40 -10.14 5.47
C PRO A 23 -1.45 -9.13 4.96
N ILE A 24 -1.11 -8.26 4.00
CA ILE A 24 -2.06 -7.36 3.37
C ILE A 24 -3.05 -8.14 2.50
N ALA A 25 -2.58 -9.08 1.68
CA ALA A 25 -3.46 -9.94 0.90
C ALA A 25 -4.38 -10.81 1.77
N ARG A 26 -3.91 -11.25 2.95
CA ARG A 26 -4.74 -11.97 3.91
C ARG A 26 -5.86 -11.08 4.47
N ILE A 27 -5.53 -9.85 4.84
CA ILE A 27 -6.51 -8.86 5.34
C ILE A 27 -7.53 -8.52 4.24
N ASP A 28 -7.07 -8.30 3.01
CA ASP A 28 -7.96 -8.06 1.86
C ASP A 28 -8.91 -9.24 1.61
N TYR A 29 -8.41 -10.48 1.66
CA TYR A 29 -9.25 -11.68 1.55
C TYR A 29 -10.27 -11.79 2.70
N LEU A 30 -9.85 -11.51 3.93
CA LEU A 30 -10.72 -11.50 5.10
C LEU A 30 -11.87 -10.49 4.92
N VAL A 31 -11.55 -9.27 4.47
CA VAL A 31 -12.54 -8.24 4.20
C VAL A 31 -13.57 -8.74 3.18
N ARG A 32 -13.12 -9.29 2.05
CA ARG A 32 -14.01 -9.86 1.02
C ARG A 32 -14.88 -11.00 1.53
N LEU A 33 -14.34 -11.83 2.42
CA LEU A 33 -15.10 -12.94 3.03
C LEU A 33 -16.22 -12.42 3.93
N GLU A 34 -15.95 -11.44 4.77
CA GLU A 34 -16.98 -10.84 5.64
C GLU A 34 -18.00 -10.01 4.85
N GLU A 35 -17.56 -9.28 3.82
CA GLU A 35 -18.48 -8.62 2.88
C GLU A 35 -19.36 -9.62 2.12
N GLY A 36 -18.81 -10.76 1.70
CA GLY A 36 -19.58 -11.85 1.10
C GLY A 36 -20.65 -12.45 2.04
N ARG A 37 -20.45 -12.34 3.36
CA ARG A 37 -21.44 -12.73 4.37
C ARG A 37 -22.48 -11.63 4.58
N GLU A 38 -22.07 -10.37 4.61
CA GLU A 38 -22.97 -9.21 4.73
C GLU A 38 -23.81 -9.00 3.46
N THR A 39 -23.26 -9.25 2.26
CA THR A 39 -23.93 -9.03 0.97
C THR A 39 -25.00 -10.06 0.62
N LYS A 40 -25.14 -11.16 1.38
CA LYS A 40 -26.41 -11.93 1.40
C LYS A 40 -27.58 -11.07 1.90
N GLU A 41 -27.28 -9.94 2.53
CA GLU A 41 -28.15 -8.81 2.86
C GLU A 41 -27.49 -7.49 2.38
N GLY A 42 -27.17 -7.40 1.08
CA GLY A 42 -26.93 -6.18 0.31
C GLY A 42 -26.22 -4.97 0.95
N ALA A 43 -24.92 -4.82 0.69
CA ALA A 43 -24.27 -3.50 0.54
C ALA A 43 -22.92 -3.64 -0.20
N THR A 44 -22.86 -3.16 -1.44
CA THR A 44 -21.62 -3.05 -2.23
C THR A 44 -21.15 -1.60 -2.21
N ASP A 45 -20.47 -1.18 -1.16
CA ASP A 45 -19.84 0.15 -1.11
C ASP A 45 -18.39 0.05 -1.58
N LYS A 46 -18.09 0.69 -2.71
CA LYS A 46 -16.71 0.88 -3.16
C LYS A 46 -15.96 1.73 -2.13
N PRO A 47 -14.69 1.42 -1.83
CA PRO A 47 -13.90 2.24 -0.93
C PRO A 47 -13.79 3.67 -1.48
N LYS A 48 -14.39 4.63 -0.78
CA LYS A 48 -14.20 6.06 -1.05
C LYS A 48 -12.80 6.47 -0.61
N ALA A 49 -12.18 7.35 -1.40
CA ALA A 49 -10.90 7.97 -1.04
C ALA A 49 -10.97 8.52 0.40
N PRO A 50 -9.91 8.33 1.21
CA PRO A 50 -9.92 8.81 2.59
C PRO A 50 -10.10 10.34 2.61
N PRO A 51 -11.15 10.89 3.25
CA PRO A 51 -11.44 12.32 3.19
C PRO A 51 -10.30 13.19 3.69
N ALA A 52 -9.56 12.70 4.69
CA ALA A 52 -8.40 13.38 5.27
C ALA A 52 -7.21 13.52 4.29
N LEU A 53 -7.21 12.77 3.19
CA LEU A 53 -6.14 12.76 2.19
C LEU A 53 -6.50 13.48 0.90
N LEU A 54 -7.77 13.81 0.68
CA LEU A 54 -8.24 14.31 -0.59
C LEU A 54 -7.58 15.62 -1.01
N ALA A 55 -7.42 16.57 -0.09
CA ALA A 55 -6.84 17.88 -0.39
C ALA A 55 -5.35 17.77 -0.74
N GLU A 56 -4.56 17.15 0.13
CA GLU A 56 -3.12 16.90 -0.08
C GLU A 56 -2.88 16.14 -1.41
N MET A 57 -3.72 15.15 -1.72
CA MET A 57 -3.58 14.37 -2.94
C MET A 57 -3.96 15.16 -4.20
N PHE A 58 -4.96 16.03 -4.10
CA PHE A 58 -5.38 16.88 -5.22
C PHE A 58 -4.26 17.85 -5.59
N GLU A 59 -3.63 18.49 -4.60
CA GLU A 59 -2.46 19.35 -4.81
C GLU A 59 -1.31 18.61 -5.51
N ILE A 60 -1.03 17.37 -5.09
CA ILE A 60 0.00 16.53 -5.73
C ILE A 60 -0.36 16.20 -7.18
N GLN A 61 -1.62 15.87 -7.45
CA GLN A 61 -2.08 15.54 -8.80
C GLN A 61 -2.08 16.77 -9.73
N GLU A 62 -2.37 17.97 -9.21
CA GLU A 62 -2.22 19.22 -9.95
C GLU A 62 -0.75 19.49 -10.30
N ALA A 63 0.16 19.39 -9.33
CA ALA A 63 1.60 19.57 -9.58
C ALA A 63 2.13 18.55 -10.61
N LEU A 64 1.63 17.31 -10.58
CA LEU A 64 1.93 16.28 -11.59
C LEU A 64 1.38 16.62 -12.98
N ALA A 65 0.20 17.23 -13.07
CA ALA A 65 -0.38 17.66 -14.34
C ALA A 65 0.40 18.84 -14.96
N GLU A 66 0.83 19.78 -14.13
CA GLU A 66 1.71 20.89 -14.55
C GLU A 66 3.07 20.37 -15.04
N ALA A 67 3.68 19.45 -14.29
CA ALA A 67 4.92 18.77 -14.66
C ALA A 67 4.85 18.09 -16.03
N LYS A 68 3.73 17.40 -16.32
CA LYS A 68 3.49 16.74 -17.62
C LYS A 68 3.36 17.74 -18.78
N SER A 69 2.91 18.97 -18.50
CA SER A 69 2.59 19.98 -19.52
C SER A 69 3.76 20.93 -19.82
N GLY A 70 4.60 21.22 -18.83
CA GLY A 70 5.68 22.22 -18.92
C GLY A 70 7.08 21.73 -18.57
N GLY A 71 7.23 20.48 -18.13
CA GLY A 71 8.48 19.95 -17.58
C GLY A 71 8.71 20.38 -16.13
N LEU A 72 9.57 19.65 -15.42
CA LEU A 72 9.93 19.93 -14.02
C LEU A 72 11.22 20.75 -13.96
N ASP A 73 11.16 21.92 -13.34
CA ASP A 73 12.35 22.62 -12.88
C ASP A 73 12.95 21.92 -11.65
N GLU A 74 14.23 22.19 -11.37
CA GLU A 74 14.96 21.51 -10.31
C GLU A 74 14.39 21.73 -8.89
N PRO A 75 13.92 22.94 -8.53
CA PRO A 75 13.21 23.15 -7.26
C PRO A 75 11.95 22.28 -7.13
N THR A 76 11.07 22.25 -8.13
CA THR A 76 9.83 21.45 -8.08
C THR A 76 10.14 19.96 -8.05
N ARG A 77 11.14 19.49 -8.81
CA ARG A 77 11.62 18.11 -8.76
C ARG A 77 12.03 17.71 -7.34
N ARG A 78 12.81 18.55 -6.65
CA ARG A 78 13.21 18.29 -5.25
C ARG A 78 12.00 18.24 -4.32
N THR A 79 11.08 19.19 -4.44
CA THR A 79 9.86 19.20 -3.62
C THR A 79 9.03 17.94 -3.83
N LEU A 80 8.81 17.51 -5.08
CA LEU A 80 8.06 16.29 -5.39
C LEU A 80 8.76 15.02 -4.88
N ALA A 81 10.09 14.98 -4.92
CA ALA A 81 10.87 13.88 -4.33
C ALA A 81 10.69 13.83 -2.79
N GLU A 82 10.77 14.96 -2.10
CA GLU A 82 10.51 15.03 -0.66
C GLU A 82 9.07 14.62 -0.30
N GLN A 83 8.08 15.01 -1.12
CA GLN A 83 6.70 14.56 -0.96
C GLN A 83 6.56 13.05 -1.16
N ARG A 84 7.21 12.49 -2.18
CA ARG A 84 7.21 11.04 -2.43
C ARG A 84 7.76 10.26 -1.23
N GLU A 85 8.85 10.72 -0.63
CA GLU A 85 9.42 10.09 0.57
C GLU A 85 8.45 10.15 1.76
N ARG A 86 7.76 11.28 1.97
CA ARG A 86 6.72 11.39 3.02
C ARG A 86 5.56 10.42 2.78
N LEU A 87 5.12 10.29 1.53
CA LEU A 87 4.05 9.34 1.18
C LEU A 87 4.49 7.89 1.36
N LEU A 88 5.73 7.54 1.02
CA LEU A 88 6.30 6.22 1.25
C LEU A 88 6.34 5.88 2.75
N ALA A 89 6.80 6.82 3.58
CA ALA A 89 6.78 6.65 5.04
C ALA A 89 5.35 6.40 5.56
N ARG A 90 4.39 7.21 5.11
CA ARG A 90 2.98 7.06 5.46
C ARG A 90 2.38 5.75 4.97
N GLN A 91 2.74 5.27 3.78
CA GLN A 91 2.33 3.96 3.29
C GLN A 91 2.86 2.85 4.21
N GLY A 92 4.12 2.96 4.64
CA GLY A 92 4.73 2.03 5.60
C GLY A 92 4.02 2.03 6.97
N GLU A 93 3.64 3.21 7.47
CA GLU A 93 2.86 3.35 8.71
C GLU A 93 1.48 2.69 8.61
N GLU A 94 0.76 2.88 7.49
CA GLU A 94 -0.53 2.25 7.26
C GLU A 94 -0.41 0.72 7.11
N GLU A 95 0.64 0.23 6.42
CA GLU A 95 0.94 -1.20 6.35
C GLU A 95 1.24 -1.77 7.74
N ALA A 96 2.07 -1.10 8.55
CA ALA A 96 2.36 -1.52 9.91
C ALA A 96 1.10 -1.54 10.79
N ARG A 97 0.20 -0.56 10.62
CA ARG A 97 -1.09 -0.49 11.32
C ARG A 97 -2.00 -1.66 10.93
N LEU A 98 -2.06 -2.01 9.65
CA LEU A 98 -2.82 -3.15 9.12
C LEU A 98 -2.30 -4.47 9.70
N THR A 99 -0.99 -4.71 9.59
CA THR A 99 -0.38 -6.01 9.95
C THR A 99 -0.14 -6.17 11.45
N GLY A 100 -0.11 -5.08 12.22
CA GLY A 100 0.10 -5.08 13.66
C GLY A 100 -1.19 -4.88 14.45
N PRO A 101 -1.47 -3.66 14.95
CA PRO A 101 -2.52 -3.42 15.93
C PRO A 101 -3.94 -3.76 15.42
N LEU A 102 -4.27 -3.52 14.14
CA LEU A 102 -5.59 -3.87 13.62
C LEU A 102 -5.79 -5.39 13.52
N SER A 103 -4.76 -6.11 13.07
CA SER A 103 -4.80 -7.59 13.02
C SER A 103 -4.92 -8.18 14.44
N ALA A 104 -4.16 -7.68 15.40
CA ALA A 104 -4.27 -8.12 16.80
C ALA A 104 -5.65 -7.81 17.42
N ALA A 105 -6.23 -6.64 17.09
CA ALA A 105 -7.58 -6.29 17.52
C ALA A 105 -8.62 -7.25 16.92
N TRP A 106 -8.48 -7.61 15.65
CA TRP A 106 -9.36 -8.57 14.98
C TRP A 106 -9.33 -9.94 15.66
N ASP A 107 -8.14 -10.46 15.98
CA ASP A 107 -7.96 -11.78 16.58
C ASP A 107 -8.60 -11.90 17.97
N THR A 108 -8.73 -10.79 18.69
CA THR A 108 -9.30 -10.72 20.05
C THR A 108 -10.74 -10.20 20.08
N ALA A 109 -11.29 -9.77 18.94
CA ALA A 109 -12.60 -9.14 18.89
C ALA A 109 -13.75 -10.14 19.08
N THR A 110 -14.71 -9.73 19.91
CA THR A 110 -16.02 -10.38 20.01
C THR A 110 -16.82 -10.14 18.72
N PRO A 111 -17.83 -10.97 18.41
CA PRO A 111 -18.68 -10.76 17.23
C PRO A 111 -19.27 -9.35 17.11
N ALA A 112 -19.60 -8.71 18.23
CA ALA A 112 -20.13 -7.34 18.25
C ALA A 112 -19.08 -6.27 17.90
N GLY A 113 -17.79 -6.52 18.14
CA GLY A 113 -16.70 -5.59 17.83
C GLY A 113 -16.14 -5.71 16.41
N ARG A 114 -16.39 -6.84 15.74
CA ARG A 114 -15.87 -7.12 14.39
C ARG A 114 -16.28 -6.10 13.31
N PRO A 115 -17.53 -5.59 13.26
CA PRO A 115 -17.91 -4.62 12.24
C PRO A 115 -17.07 -3.33 12.26
N ALA A 116 -16.74 -2.83 13.45
CA ALA A 116 -15.91 -1.62 13.59
C ALA A 116 -14.48 -1.84 13.09
N ILE A 117 -13.91 -3.01 13.37
CA ILE A 117 -12.56 -3.38 12.92
C ILE A 117 -12.56 -3.64 11.41
N LEU A 118 -13.62 -4.26 10.88
CA LEU A 118 -13.81 -4.48 9.45
C LEU A 118 -13.85 -3.13 8.69
N ALA A 119 -14.59 -2.15 9.21
CA ALA A 119 -14.59 -0.79 8.65
C ALA A 119 -13.20 -0.15 8.67
N ALA A 120 -12.44 -0.33 9.77
CA ALA A 120 -11.07 0.16 9.87
C ALA A 120 -10.12 -0.53 8.87
N PHE A 121 -10.26 -1.83 8.62
CA PHE A 121 -9.51 -2.53 7.56
C PHE A 121 -9.84 -1.98 6.18
N LYS A 122 -11.13 -1.81 5.84
CA LYS A 122 -11.56 -1.24 4.55
C LYS A 122 -10.95 0.13 4.33
N GLN A 123 -11.00 1.01 5.33
CA GLN A 123 -10.43 2.35 5.26
C GLN A 123 -8.91 2.30 5.04
N ALA A 124 -8.18 1.48 5.81
CA ALA A 124 -6.73 1.39 5.72
C ALA A 124 -6.27 0.79 4.37
N LEU A 125 -6.96 -0.25 3.87
CA LEU A 125 -6.70 -0.82 2.54
C LEU A 125 -6.94 0.21 1.42
N ALA A 126 -8.02 1.00 1.53
CA ALA A 126 -8.31 2.08 0.59
C ALA A 126 -7.21 3.14 0.60
N THR A 127 -6.80 3.61 1.78
CA THR A 127 -5.70 4.55 1.96
C THR A 127 -4.43 4.04 1.31
N ARG A 128 -4.04 2.79 1.60
CA ARG A 128 -2.85 2.15 1.03
C ARG A 128 -2.89 2.09 -0.48
N ALA A 129 -4.01 1.65 -1.06
CA ALA A 129 -4.17 1.55 -2.51
C ALA A 129 -4.01 2.91 -3.20
N TYR A 130 -4.58 3.97 -2.61
CA TYR A 130 -4.43 5.34 -3.10
C TYR A 130 -3.00 5.87 -2.99
N LEU A 131 -2.34 5.70 -1.83
CA LEU A 131 -0.96 6.12 -1.63
C LEU A 131 -0.03 5.48 -2.66
N ARG A 132 -0.19 4.18 -2.91
CA ARG A 132 0.59 3.45 -3.92
C ARG A 132 0.45 4.08 -5.30
N THR A 133 -0.77 4.37 -5.75
CA THR A 133 -1.00 4.99 -7.07
C THR A 133 -0.28 6.33 -7.19
N VAL A 134 -0.36 7.18 -6.17
CA VAL A 134 0.28 8.50 -6.25
C VAL A 134 1.80 8.43 -6.14
N ILE A 135 2.35 7.50 -5.36
CA ILE A 135 3.80 7.25 -5.31
C ILE A 135 4.32 6.76 -6.66
N GLU A 136 3.56 5.90 -7.33
CA GLU A 136 3.86 5.43 -8.69
C GLU A 136 3.83 6.60 -9.70
N ASP A 137 2.79 7.43 -9.67
CA ASP A 137 2.67 8.62 -10.53
C ASP A 137 3.83 9.62 -10.30
N LEU A 138 4.21 9.85 -9.04
CA LEU A 138 5.35 10.69 -8.67
C LEU A 138 6.67 10.11 -9.17
N GLY A 139 6.89 8.80 -9.02
CA GLY A 139 8.09 8.13 -9.55
C GLY A 139 8.20 8.28 -11.07
N GLN A 140 7.09 8.14 -11.80
CA GLN A 140 7.05 8.35 -13.24
C GLN A 140 7.39 9.80 -13.62
N ALA A 141 6.82 10.79 -12.93
CA ALA A 141 7.09 12.20 -13.22
C ALA A 141 8.53 12.62 -12.88
N LEU A 142 9.14 12.02 -11.86
CA LEU A 142 10.53 12.27 -11.48
C LEU A 142 11.55 11.59 -12.42
N GLY A 143 11.10 10.70 -13.31
CA GLY A 143 11.95 10.04 -14.30
C GLY A 143 12.47 8.67 -13.88
N ASP A 144 12.05 8.12 -12.74
CA ASP A 144 12.44 6.79 -12.27
C ASP A 144 11.92 5.64 -13.17
N GLY A 145 11.04 5.96 -14.12
CA GLY A 145 10.46 5.01 -15.09
C GLY A 145 11.18 4.91 -16.44
N ASP A 146 12.12 5.80 -16.76
CA ASP A 146 12.65 5.94 -18.14
C ASP A 146 13.91 5.10 -18.41
N GLU A 147 14.54 4.50 -17.39
CA GLU A 147 15.69 3.60 -17.60
C GLU A 147 15.29 2.21 -18.13
N ILE A 148 14.04 1.79 -17.99
CA ILE A 148 13.63 0.41 -18.37
C ILE A 148 13.30 0.29 -19.87
N VAL A 149 12.95 1.38 -20.55
CA VAL A 149 12.47 1.32 -21.95
C VAL A 149 13.57 1.65 -22.99
N ALA A 150 14.70 2.20 -22.57
CA ALA A 150 15.78 2.59 -23.48
C ALA A 150 16.63 1.41 -24.04
N HIS A 151 16.48 0.18 -23.53
CA HIS A 151 17.30 -0.97 -23.93
C HIS A 151 16.64 -1.96 -24.91
N HIS A 152 15.53 -1.60 -25.57
CA HIS A 152 14.85 -2.49 -26.54
C HIS A 152 14.65 -1.90 -27.95
N ARG A 153 15.63 -1.14 -28.45
CA ARG A 153 15.79 -0.94 -29.90
C ARG A 153 17.18 -1.37 -30.33
N HIS A 154 17.22 -2.55 -30.92
CA HIS A 154 18.29 -3.06 -31.74
C HIS A 154 17.86 -2.98 -33.21
#